data_AF-A0A0P9MP89-F1
#
_entry.id   AF-A0A0P9MP89-F1
#
_cell.length_a   1.000
_cell.length_b   1.000
_cell.length_c   1.000
_cell.angle_alpha   90.00
_cell.angle_beta   90.00
_cell.angle_gamma   90.00
#
_symmetry.space_group_name_H-M   'P 1'
#
loop_
_entity.id
_entity.type
_entity.pdbx_description
1 polymer ?
#
loop_
_entity_poly.entity_id
_entity_poly.type
_entity_poly.pdbx_seq_one_letter_code
_entity_poly.pdbx_strand_id
1 'polypeptide(L)'
;MYVSRNALAGVLMSLDENFVRAIYDELFEENFNRYKEILNQPIDDGKDSFARARNALALLDETEKSHVINFFKVVMFDSASVILGTLDGVHFPDDLDGDFLLLCDGKEIQGSLADIFIGKAQDAGVYE
;
A
#
# COMPACT_ATOMS: atom_id res chain seq x y z
N MET A 1 -37.03 -30.62 8.90
CA MET A 1 -36.29 -29.63 8.11
C MET A 1 -36.21 -28.35 8.92
N TYR A 2 -35.07 -28.08 9.54
CA TYR A 2 -34.50 -26.74 9.75
C TYR A 2 -33.05 -27.00 10.15
N VAL A 3 -32.22 -27.20 9.12
CA VAL A 3 -30.77 -27.10 9.25
C VAL A 3 -30.51 -25.63 9.52
N SER A 4 -30.03 -25.31 10.72
CA SER A 4 -29.66 -23.94 11.08
C SER A 4 -28.57 -23.47 10.11
N ARG A 5 -28.80 -22.34 9.44
CA ARG A 5 -27.88 -21.69 8.50
C ARG A 5 -26.69 -21.05 9.24
N ASN A 6 -25.92 -21.85 9.97
CA ASN A 6 -24.58 -21.50 10.44
C ASN A 6 -23.50 -22.25 9.64
N ALA A 7 -23.81 -22.62 8.40
CA ALA A 7 -22.82 -22.93 7.39
C ALA A 7 -22.52 -21.64 6.63
N LEU A 8 -21.57 -20.86 7.16
CA LEU A 8 -20.69 -19.87 6.50
C LEU A 8 -20.09 -19.02 7.62
N ALA A 9 -19.22 -19.64 8.41
CA ALA A 9 -18.19 -18.91 9.13
C ALA A 9 -17.32 -18.25 8.04
N GLY A 10 -17.60 -17.00 7.70
CA GLY A 10 -16.60 -16.16 7.06
C GLY A 10 -15.41 -16.14 8.00
N VAL A 11 -14.27 -16.65 7.53
CA VAL A 11 -13.04 -16.73 8.32
C VAL A 11 -12.79 -15.36 8.92
N LEU A 12 -12.78 -15.27 10.25
CA LEU A 12 -12.40 -14.05 10.93
C LEU A 12 -10.91 -13.84 10.59
N MET A 13 -10.60 -12.86 9.74
CA MET A 13 -9.21 -12.52 9.39
C MET A 13 -8.41 -12.24 10.65
N SER A 14 -7.15 -12.66 10.67
CA SER A 14 -6.25 -12.40 11.80
C SER A 14 -5.91 -10.91 11.91
N LEU A 15 -5.35 -10.48 13.05
CA LEU A 15 -5.13 -9.05 13.32
C LEU A 15 -4.04 -8.45 12.42
N ASP A 16 -2.99 -9.22 12.15
CA ASP A 16 -1.94 -8.93 11.16
C ASP A 16 -2.52 -8.78 9.74
N GLU A 17 -3.37 -9.71 9.29
CA GLU A 17 -4.04 -9.60 8.00
C GLU A 17 -4.94 -8.35 7.89
N ASN A 18 -5.69 -8.04 8.95
CA ASN A 18 -6.51 -6.84 9.00
C ASN A 18 -5.67 -5.56 8.99
N PHE A 19 -4.56 -5.54 9.73
CA PHE A 19 -3.62 -4.43 9.77
C PHE A 19 -3.01 -4.18 8.39
N VAL A 20 -2.48 -5.22 7.75
CA VAL A 20 -1.89 -5.11 6.41
C VAL A 20 -2.91 -4.69 5.37
N ARG A 21 -4.14 -5.24 5.42
CA ARG A 21 -5.21 -4.80 4.51
C ARG A 21 -5.53 -3.31 4.69
N ALA A 22 -5.70 -2.84 5.92
CA ALA A 22 -6.01 -1.43 6.17
C ALA A 22 -4.92 -0.50 5.62
N ILE A 23 -3.64 -0.83 5.84
CA ILE A 23 -2.51 -0.09 5.28
C ILE A 23 -2.53 -0.12 3.75
N TYR A 24 -2.75 -1.30 3.15
CA TYR A 24 -2.82 -1.45 1.71
C TYR A 24 -3.95 -0.58 1.11
N ASP A 25 -5.15 -0.65 1.68
CA ASP A 25 -6.32 0.10 1.20
C ASP A 25 -6.05 1.62 1.29
N GLU A 26 -5.49 2.10 2.41
CA GLU A 26 -5.14 3.51 2.56
C GLU A 26 -4.07 3.97 1.56
N LEU A 27 -3.08 3.12 1.25
CA LEU A 27 -2.03 3.45 0.29
C LEU A 27 -2.54 3.42 -1.16
N PHE A 28 -3.15 2.32 -1.59
CA PHE A 28 -3.43 2.07 -3.01
C PHE A 28 -4.84 2.43 -3.43
N GLU A 29 -5.83 2.21 -2.57
CA GLU A 29 -7.24 2.48 -2.90
C GLU A 29 -7.63 3.93 -2.59
N GLU A 30 -7.00 4.54 -1.59
CA GLU A 30 -7.26 5.94 -1.23
C GLU A 30 -6.18 6.89 -1.75
N ASN A 31 -4.96 6.80 -1.20
CA ASN A 31 -3.92 7.80 -1.46
C ASN A 31 -3.48 7.82 -2.93
N PHE A 32 -3.16 6.66 -3.50
CA PHE A 32 -2.75 6.58 -4.90
C PHE A 32 -3.84 7.10 -5.85
N ASN A 33 -5.10 6.68 -5.65
CA ASN A 33 -6.21 7.12 -6.47
C ASN A 33 -6.41 8.64 -6.37
N ARG A 34 -6.35 9.21 -5.16
CA ARG A 34 -6.39 10.66 -4.96
C ARG A 34 -5.24 11.38 -5.69
N TYR A 35 -4.01 10.88 -5.58
CA TYR A 35 -2.86 11.47 -6.27
C TYR A 35 -3.00 11.37 -7.78
N LYS A 36 -3.44 10.23 -8.30
CA LYS A 36 -3.72 10.03 -9.72
C LYS A 36 -4.75 11.04 -10.22
N GLU A 37 -5.85 11.26 -9.50
CA GLU A 37 -6.84 12.27 -9.86
C GLU A 37 -6.23 13.68 -9.90
N ILE A 38 -5.52 14.08 -8.85
CA ILE A 38 -4.88 15.40 -8.74
C ILE A 38 -3.87 15.62 -9.86
N LEU A 39 -3.06 14.62 -10.20
CA LEU A 39 -1.99 14.72 -11.19
C LEU A 39 -2.49 14.69 -12.63
N ASN A 40 -3.70 14.18 -12.88
CA ASN A 40 -4.35 14.19 -14.20
C ASN A 40 -5.19 15.44 -14.46
N GLN A 41 -5.34 16.34 -13.48
CA GLN A 41 -6.05 17.60 -13.69
C GLN A 41 -5.30 18.52 -14.67
N PRO A 42 -6.00 19.52 -15.25
CA PRO A 42 -5.36 20.55 -16.07
C PRO A 42 -4.29 21.35 -15.30
N ILE A 43 -3.36 21.96 -16.06
CA ILE A 43 -2.29 22.82 -15.54
C ILE A 43 -2.82 23.81 -14.48
N ASP A 44 -2.03 23.95 -13.42
CA ASP A 44 -2.30 24.75 -12.23
C ASP A 44 -1.32 25.93 -12.15
N ASP A 45 -1.79 27.14 -11.81
CA ASP A 45 -0.90 28.29 -11.58
C ASP A 45 -0.33 28.36 -10.14
N GLY A 46 -0.69 27.37 -9.31
CA GLY A 46 -0.14 27.13 -7.99
C GLY A 46 1.37 26.89 -7.98
N LYS A 47 1.95 27.01 -6.79
CA LYS A 47 3.41 26.92 -6.57
C LYS A 47 3.84 25.78 -5.66
N ASP A 48 2.89 25.01 -5.14
CA ASP A 48 3.13 23.83 -4.32
C ASP A 48 3.65 22.65 -5.16
N SER A 49 3.97 21.54 -4.47
CA SER A 49 4.52 20.35 -5.10
C SER A 49 3.54 19.68 -6.07
N PHE A 50 2.23 19.70 -5.80
CA PHE A 50 1.22 19.12 -6.67
C PHE A 50 1.08 19.92 -7.96
N ALA A 51 1.00 21.26 -7.86
CA ALA A 51 0.94 22.12 -9.03
C ALA A 51 2.16 21.90 -9.95
N ARG A 52 3.38 21.84 -9.38
CA ARG A 52 4.61 21.58 -10.17
C ARG A 52 4.62 20.21 -10.81
N ALA A 53 4.25 19.16 -10.07
CA ALA A 53 4.22 17.79 -10.59
C ALA A 53 3.17 17.65 -11.70
N ARG A 54 1.96 18.16 -11.49
CA ARG A 54 0.87 18.19 -12.48
C ARG A 54 1.31 18.90 -13.75
N ASN A 55 1.90 20.09 -13.63
CA ASN A 55 2.35 20.87 -14.78
C ASN A 55 3.47 20.17 -15.57
N ALA A 56 4.38 19.49 -14.88
CA ALA A 56 5.41 18.70 -15.54
C ALA A 56 4.80 17.50 -16.29
N LEU A 57 3.86 16.79 -15.66
CA LEU A 57 3.17 15.64 -16.27
C LEU A 57 2.25 16.05 -17.43
N ALA A 58 1.72 17.27 -17.44
CA ALA A 58 0.89 17.78 -18.53
C ALA A 58 1.65 17.98 -19.85
N LEU A 59 2.99 17.92 -19.84
CA LEU A 59 3.83 17.98 -21.04
C LEU A 59 3.97 16.62 -21.74
N LEU A 60 3.62 15.54 -21.05
CA LEU A 60 3.64 14.17 -21.59
C LEU A 60 2.33 13.87 -22.30
N ASP A 61 2.36 12.90 -23.23
CA ASP A 61 1.11 12.34 -23.73
C ASP A 61 0.40 11.50 -22.65
N GLU A 62 -0.86 11.13 -22.91
CA GLU A 62 -1.68 10.42 -21.92
C GLU A 62 -1.13 9.02 -21.56
N THR A 63 -0.45 8.36 -22.49
CA THR A 63 0.16 7.04 -22.25
C THR A 63 1.41 7.18 -21.39
N GLU A 64 2.31 8.09 -21.75
CA GLU A 64 3.53 8.40 -20.99
C GLU A 64 3.20 8.87 -19.57
N LYS A 65 2.23 9.78 -19.44
CA LYS A 65 1.73 10.26 -18.14
C LYS A 65 1.20 9.11 -17.28
N SER A 66 0.40 8.22 -17.87
CA SER A 66 -0.11 7.03 -17.19
C SER A 66 1.03 6.13 -16.70
N HIS A 67 2.07 5.90 -17.51
CA HIS A 67 3.23 5.11 -17.10
C HIS A 67 3.95 5.73 -15.90
N VAL A 68 4.20 7.05 -15.91
CA VAL A 68 4.86 7.74 -14.80
C VAL A 68 4.00 7.70 -13.53
N ILE A 69 2.69 7.94 -13.64
CA ILE A 69 1.80 7.87 -12.48
C ILE A 69 1.76 6.44 -11.93
N ASN A 70 1.65 5.42 -12.76
CA ASN A 70 1.62 4.02 -12.31
C ASN A 70 2.93 3.59 -11.63
N PHE A 71 4.08 4.15 -12.04
CA PHE A 71 5.35 3.93 -11.35
C PHE A 71 5.31 4.37 -9.87
N PHE A 72 4.46 5.32 -9.48
CA PHE A 72 4.29 5.67 -8.07
C PHE A 72 3.69 4.53 -7.22
N LYS A 73 2.92 3.60 -7.82
CA LYS A 73 2.49 2.39 -7.09
C LYS A 73 3.69 1.57 -6.64
N VAL A 74 4.69 1.41 -7.51
CA VAL A 74 5.94 0.70 -7.21
C VAL A 74 6.68 1.40 -6.08
N VAL A 75 6.83 2.73 -6.16
CA VAL A 75 7.49 3.51 -5.10
C VAL A 75 6.79 3.37 -3.75
N MET A 76 5.44 3.44 -3.73
CA MET A 76 4.65 3.26 -2.51
C MET A 76 4.78 1.85 -1.95
N PHE A 77 4.77 0.83 -2.82
CA PHE A 77 4.94 -0.55 -2.44
C PHE A 77 6.32 -0.83 -1.85
N ASP A 78 7.39 -0.41 -2.53
CA ASP A 78 8.76 -0.63 -2.07
C ASP A 78 8.98 0.06 -0.71
N SER A 79 8.47 1.29 -0.55
CA SER A 79 8.57 2.04 0.72
C SER A 79 7.86 1.32 1.87
N ALA A 80 6.63 0.84 1.64
CA ALA A 80 5.88 0.09 2.65
C ALA A 80 6.54 -1.26 2.96
N SER A 81 7.07 -1.96 1.94
CA SER A 81 7.73 -3.25 2.09
C SER A 81 8.99 -3.16 2.95
N VAL A 82 9.78 -2.09 2.80
CA VAL A 82 10.92 -1.81 3.69
C VAL A 82 10.46 -1.72 5.15
N ILE A 83 9.40 -0.96 5.42
CA ILE A 83 8.89 -0.75 6.78
C ILE A 83 8.34 -2.06 7.36
N LEU A 84 7.46 -2.76 6.62
CA LEU A 84 6.83 -3.99 7.09
C LEU A 84 7.86 -5.12 7.28
N GLY A 85 8.83 -5.24 6.36
CA GLY A 85 9.92 -6.20 6.51
C GLY A 85 10.82 -5.90 7.72
N THR A 86 10.99 -4.61 8.05
CA THR A 86 11.71 -4.20 9.27
C THR A 86 10.93 -4.60 10.52
N LEU A 87 9.62 -4.37 10.55
CA LEU A 87 8.77 -4.73 11.68
C LEU A 87 8.70 -6.26 11.89
N ASP A 88 8.74 -7.03 10.81
CA ASP A 88 8.79 -8.50 10.85
C ASP A 88 10.16 -9.07 11.23
N GLY A 89 11.22 -8.26 11.28
CA GLY A 89 12.58 -8.74 11.52
C GLY A 89 13.14 -9.57 10.34
N VAL A 90 12.64 -9.34 9.12
CA VAL A 90 13.14 -9.99 7.89
C VAL A 90 13.92 -9.04 6.99
N HIS A 91 13.94 -7.75 7.34
CA HIS A 91 14.74 -6.71 6.69
C HIS A 91 15.38 -5.81 7.75
N PHE A 92 16.67 -5.49 7.60
CA PHE A 92 17.42 -4.72 8.60
C PHE A 92 18.11 -3.53 7.94
N PRO A 93 17.42 -2.38 7.79
CA PRO A 93 18.02 -1.16 7.26
C PRO A 93 19.21 -0.74 8.11
N ASP A 94 20.31 -0.33 7.47
CA ASP A 94 21.53 0.16 8.12
C ASP A 94 22.09 -0.73 9.25
N ASP A 95 21.92 -2.06 9.14
CA ASP A 95 22.34 -3.04 10.15
C ASP A 95 21.76 -2.76 11.55
N LEU A 96 20.51 -2.26 11.60
CA LEU A 96 19.79 -2.11 12.86
C LEU A 96 19.66 -3.46 13.58
N ASP A 97 20.43 -3.63 14.65
CA ASP A 97 20.40 -4.84 15.48
C ASP A 97 19.24 -4.83 16.47
N GLY A 98 18.60 -5.99 16.64
CA GLY A 98 17.57 -6.26 17.65
C GLY A 98 16.20 -6.58 17.06
N ASP A 99 15.30 -7.05 17.92
CA ASP A 99 13.94 -7.41 17.53
C ASP A 99 12.99 -6.22 17.71
N PHE A 100 12.18 -5.95 16.69
CA PHE A 100 11.06 -5.01 16.80
C PHE A 100 9.83 -5.74 17.33
N LEU A 101 9.12 -5.10 18.27
CA LEU A 101 7.86 -5.59 18.81
C LEU A 101 6.72 -4.69 18.35
N LEU A 102 5.77 -5.23 17.58
CA LEU A 102 4.59 -4.54 17.12
C LEU A 102 3.33 -5.12 17.76
N LEU A 103 2.71 -4.32 18.63
CA LEU A 103 1.48 -4.71 19.31
C LEU A 103 0.27 -3.96 18.76
N CYS A 104 -0.80 -4.69 18.47
CA CYS A 104 -2.14 -4.13 18.23
C CYS A 104 -3.11 -4.72 19.25
N ASP A 105 -3.75 -3.85 20.05
CA ASP A 105 -4.61 -4.28 21.16
C ASP A 105 -3.92 -5.27 22.11
N GLY A 106 -2.65 -5.01 22.42
CA GLY A 106 -1.82 -5.85 23.30
C GLY A 106 -1.42 -7.21 22.71
N LYS A 107 -1.74 -7.49 21.45
CA LYS A 107 -1.35 -8.72 20.75
C LYS A 107 -0.24 -8.43 19.76
N GLU A 108 0.74 -9.32 19.73
CA GLU A 108 1.78 -9.35 18.73
C GLU A 108 1.18 -9.60 17.35
N ILE A 109 1.56 -8.78 16.37
CA ILE A 109 1.06 -8.90 14.99
C ILE A 109 2.18 -8.99 13.95
N GLN A 110 3.46 -8.86 14.34
CA GLN A 110 4.58 -9.02 13.40
C GLN A 110 4.97 -10.50 13.18
N GLY A 111 5.70 -10.75 12.09
CA GLY A 111 6.22 -12.05 11.65
C GLY A 111 5.70 -12.52 10.28
N SER A 112 4.71 -11.84 9.72
CA SER A 112 4.04 -12.18 8.45
C SER A 112 3.54 -10.96 7.68
N LEU A 113 3.76 -9.73 8.17
CA LEU A 113 3.20 -8.51 7.61
C LEU A 113 3.68 -8.26 6.17
N ALA A 114 4.98 -8.42 5.94
CA ALA A 114 5.60 -8.25 4.62
C ALA A 114 5.06 -9.28 3.63
N ASP A 115 4.98 -10.55 4.02
CA ASP A 115 4.47 -11.62 3.16
C ASP A 115 2.99 -11.38 2.77
N ILE A 116 2.15 -10.99 3.73
CA ILE A 116 0.74 -10.65 3.46
C ILE A 116 0.65 -9.46 2.50
N PHE A 117 1.49 -8.44 2.69
CA PHE A 117 1.49 -7.22 1.87
C PHE A 117 1.97 -7.50 0.44
N ILE A 118 3.05 -8.27 0.29
CA ILE A 118 3.57 -8.73 -1.01
C ILE A 118 2.50 -9.55 -1.73
N GLY A 119 1.84 -10.48 -1.04
CA GLY A 119 0.77 -11.30 -1.63
C GLY A 119 -0.36 -10.44 -2.19
N LYS A 120 -0.82 -9.43 -1.44
CA LYS A 120 -1.83 -8.47 -1.92
C LYS A 120 -1.39 -7.69 -3.15
N ALA A 121 -0.16 -7.21 -3.16
CA ALA A 121 0.35 -6.42 -4.27
C ALA A 121 0.54 -7.25 -5.55
N GLN A 122 0.90 -8.54 -5.41
CA GLN A 122 0.94 -9.49 -6.52
C GLN A 122 -0.46 -9.72 -7.10
N ASP A 123 -1.46 -9.97 -6.24
CA ASP A 123 -2.85 -10.14 -6.68
C ASP A 123 -3.40 -8.90 -7.41
N ALA A 124 -2.93 -7.71 -7.03
CA ALA A 124 -3.34 -6.45 -7.63
C ALA A 124 -2.50 -6.00 -8.85
N GLY A 125 -1.46 -6.76 -9.22
CA GLY A 125 -0.59 -6.42 -10.35
C GLY A 125 0.16 -5.10 -10.17
N VAL A 126 0.68 -4.80 -8.97
CA VAL A 126 1.38 -3.52 -8.69
C VAL A 126 2.57 -3.26 -9.63
N TYR A 127 3.18 -4.31 -10.17
CA TYR A 127 4.32 -4.25 -11.09
C TYR A 127 3.94 -4.41 -12.58
N GLU A 128 2.66 -4.52 -12.92
CA GLU A 128 2.13 -4.68 -14.28
C GLU A 128 1.51 -3.37 -14.82
#